data_AF-A0A349WYX6-F1
#
_entry.id   AF-A0A349WYX6-F1
#
_cell.length_a   1.000
_cell.length_b   1.000
_cell.length_c   1.000
_cell.angle_alpha   90.00
_cell.angle_beta   90.00
_cell.angle_gamma   90.00
#
_symmetry.space_group_name_H-M   'P 1'
#
loop_
_entity.id
_entity.type
_entity.pdbx_description
1 polymer ?
#
loop_
_entity_poly.entity_id
_entity_poly.type
_entity_poly.pdbx_seq_one_letter_code
_entity_poly.pdbx_strand_id
1 'polypeptide(L)'
;MFDFSDINIPIAVFLIVYGAYMLFYVLYALFNVYHLIRYGVYGFGMYLIVTLFAGGTILLVAGSTFLLMEYDWTYPISLDKTVNYYNEDLFPSL
;
A
#
# COMPACT_ATOMS: atom_id res chain seq x y z
N MET A 1 -4.21 27.44 -23.89
CA MET A 1 -4.24 27.34 -22.42
C MET A 1 -4.92 26.01 -22.12
N PHE A 2 -4.21 25.04 -21.53
CA PHE A 2 -4.85 23.76 -21.18
C PHE A 2 -5.77 24.01 -20.00
N ASP A 3 -7.04 23.67 -20.17
CA ASP A 3 -8.04 23.75 -19.11
C ASP A 3 -7.99 22.45 -18.30
N PHE A 4 -7.50 22.52 -17.07
CA PHE A 4 -7.37 21.37 -16.17
C PHE A 4 -8.61 21.18 -15.28
N SER A 5 -9.63 22.06 -15.43
CA SER A 5 -10.81 22.12 -14.55
C SER A 5 -11.68 20.85 -14.63
N ASP A 6 -11.62 20.13 -15.74
CA ASP A 6 -12.43 18.92 -15.98
C ASP A 6 -11.68 17.61 -15.72
N ILE A 7 -10.40 17.66 -15.33
CA ILE A 7 -9.63 16.44 -15.06
C ILE A 7 -9.99 15.90 -13.68
N ASN A 8 -10.81 14.86 -13.68
CA ASN A 8 -11.15 14.07 -12.51
C ASN A 8 -10.35 12.77 -12.53
N ILE A 9 -9.41 12.63 -11.59
CA ILE A 9 -8.62 11.40 -11.46
C ILE A 9 -9.22 10.57 -10.33
N PRO A 10 -9.64 9.32 -10.59
CA PRO A 10 -10.12 8.45 -9.53
C PRO A 10 -8.97 8.06 -8.60
N ILE A 11 -9.26 7.92 -7.31
CA ILE A 11 -8.27 7.54 -6.28
C ILE A 11 -7.70 6.13 -6.53
N ALA A 12 -8.38 5.32 -7.34
CA ALA A 12 -7.90 4.04 -7.83
C ALA A 12 -6.47 4.05 -8.41
N VAL A 13 -5.92 5.20 -8.86
CA VAL A 13 -4.52 5.27 -9.28
C VAL A 13 -3.55 4.87 -8.15
N PHE A 14 -3.86 5.20 -6.89
CA PHE A 14 -3.05 4.80 -5.74
C PHE A 14 -3.07 3.28 -5.49
N LEU A 15 -4.14 2.59 -5.91
CA LEU A 15 -4.19 1.13 -5.84
C LEU A 15 -3.14 0.46 -6.72
N ILE A 16 -2.74 1.09 -7.82
CA ILE A 16 -1.70 0.55 -8.70
C ILE A 16 -0.35 0.54 -7.96
N VAL A 17 0.00 1.65 -7.31
CA VAL A 17 1.23 1.77 -6.53
C VAL A 17 1.21 0.82 -5.33
N TYR A 18 0.10 0.78 -4.60
CA TYR A 18 -0.09 -0.16 -3.50
C TYR A 18 -0.01 -1.62 -3.97
N GLY A 19 -0.66 -1.96 -5.08
CA GLY A 19 -0.65 -3.31 -5.66
C GLY A 19 0.75 -3.75 -6.07
N ALA A 20 1.54 -2.86 -6.69
CA ALA A 20 2.93 -3.14 -7.02
C ALA A 20 3.78 -3.37 -5.76
N TYR A 21 3.63 -2.52 -4.74
CA TYR A 21 4.28 -2.71 -3.45
C TYR A 21 3.92 -4.06 -2.82
N MET A 22 2.64 -4.40 -2.77
CA MET A 22 2.15 -5.67 -2.21
C MET A 22 2.70 -6.88 -2.97
N LEU A 23 2.79 -6.79 -4.30
CA LEU A 23 3.37 -7.85 -5.12
C LEU A 23 4.85 -8.08 -4.75
N PHE A 24 5.66 -7.03 -4.69
CA PHE A 24 7.07 -7.13 -4.29
C PHE A 24 7.23 -7.64 -2.87
N TYR A 25 6.37 -7.18 -1.95
CA TYR A 25 6.35 -7.64 -0.57
C TYR A 25 6.05 -9.14 -0.47
N VAL A 26 5.03 -9.63 -1.19
CA VAL A 26 4.68 -11.06 -1.20
C VAL A 26 5.81 -11.90 -1.79
N LEU A 27 6.41 -11.48 -2.90
CA LEU A 27 7.57 -12.17 -3.49
C LEU A 27 8.75 -12.23 -2.52
N TYR A 28 9.05 -11.11 -1.85
CA TYR A 28 10.07 -11.06 -0.80
C TYR A 28 9.72 -11.99 0.36
N ALA A 29 8.47 -12.01 0.82
CA ALA A 29 8.03 -12.88 1.91
C ALA A 29 8.17 -14.36 1.54
N LEU A 30 7.75 -14.76 0.34
CA LEU A 30 7.91 -16.13 -0.16
C LEU A 30 9.38 -16.53 -0.25
N PHE A 31 10.25 -15.64 -0.73
CA PHE A 31 11.68 -15.88 -0.76
C PHE A 31 12.25 -16.11 0.66
N ASN A 32 11.85 -15.30 1.63
CA ASN A 32 12.30 -15.47 3.02
C ASN A 32 11.78 -16.76 3.64
N VAL A 33 10.52 -17.12 3.43
CA VAL A 33 9.97 -18.40 3.90
C VAL A 33 10.73 -19.56 3.28
N TYR A 34 10.97 -19.54 1.97
CA TYR A 34 11.78 -20.54 1.30
C TYR A 34 13.20 -20.62 1.88
N HIS A 35 13.85 -19.47 2.09
CA HIS A 35 15.19 -19.40 2.63
C HIS A 35 15.26 -19.98 4.06
N LEU A 36 14.31 -19.64 4.93
CA LEU A 36 14.25 -20.14 6.30
C LEU A 36 14.01 -21.64 6.33
N ILE A 37 13.11 -22.17 5.50
CA ILE A 37 12.82 -23.60 5.41
C ILE A 37 14.05 -24.39 4.91
N ARG A 38 14.80 -23.83 3.95
CA ARG A 38 15.91 -24.56 3.30
C ARG A 38 17.26 -24.41 4.01
N TYR A 39 17.55 -23.23 4.53
CA TYR A 39 18.87 -22.88 5.06
C TYR A 39 18.88 -22.57 6.55
N GLY A 40 17.71 -22.45 7.18
CA GLY A 40 17.68 -22.24 8.61
C GLY A 40 18.25 -23.45 9.37
N VAL A 41 18.81 -23.19 10.55
CA VAL A 41 19.26 -24.24 11.47
C VAL A 41 18.05 -24.90 12.12
N TYR A 42 17.97 -26.23 12.02
CA TYR A 42 16.83 -26.99 12.53
C TYR A 42 16.75 -26.89 14.07
N GLY A 43 15.64 -26.39 14.60
CA GLY A 43 15.43 -26.22 16.04
C GLY A 43 14.16 -25.43 16.38
N PHE A 44 13.78 -25.43 17.67
CA PHE A 44 12.57 -24.74 18.15
C PHE A 44 12.56 -23.24 17.79
N GLY A 45 13.73 -22.58 17.87
CA GLY A 45 13.86 -21.17 17.53
C GLY A 45 13.49 -20.87 16.07
N MET A 46 13.82 -21.75 15.13
CA MET A 46 13.44 -21.58 13.72
C MET A 46 11.92 -21.65 13.56
N TYR A 47 11.25 -22.64 14.17
CA TYR A 47 9.80 -22.77 14.07
C TYR A 47 9.10 -21.50 14.56
N LEU A 48 9.52 -20.96 15.71
CA LEU A 48 8.97 -19.73 16.24
C LEU A 48 9.18 -18.54 15.29
N ILE A 49 10.37 -18.38 14.73
CA ILE A 49 10.68 -17.30 13.78
C ILE A 49 9.83 -17.42 12.51
N VAL A 50 9.73 -18.62 11.93
CA VAL A 50 8.93 -18.86 10.72
C VAL A 50 7.45 -18.61 10.99
N THR A 51 6.92 -19.05 12.13
CA THR A 51 5.52 -18.82 12.51
C THR A 51 5.24 -17.32 12.72
N LEU A 52 6.12 -16.59 13.40
CA LEU A 52 5.97 -15.14 13.60
C LEU A 52 6.06 -14.39 12.27
N PHE A 53 7.00 -14.78 11.40
CA PHE A 53 7.14 -14.17 10.08
C PHE A 53 5.90 -14.41 9.22
N ALA A 54 5.50 -15.67 9.04
CA ALA A 54 4.34 -16.03 8.23
C ALA A 54 3.04 -15.45 8.81
N GLY A 55 2.85 -15.53 10.13
CA GLY A 55 1.71 -14.95 10.82
C GLY A 55 1.66 -13.43 10.70
N GLY A 56 2.79 -12.76 10.88
CA GLY A 56 2.93 -11.31 10.69
C GLY A 56 2.62 -10.89 9.25
N THR A 57 3.11 -11.63 8.26
CA THR A 57 2.78 -11.40 6.84
C THR A 57 1.29 -11.56 6.57
N ILE A 58 0.65 -12.62 7.08
CA ILE A 58 -0.80 -12.82 6.94
C ILE A 58 -1.57 -11.68 7.58
N LEU A 59 -1.20 -11.28 8.80
CA LEU A 59 -1.86 -10.18 9.51
C LEU A 59 -1.72 -8.84 8.77
N LEU A 60 -0.54 -8.54 8.23
CA LEU A 60 -0.31 -7.30 7.48
C LEU A 60 -1.12 -7.29 6.18
N VAL A 61 -1.08 -8.37 5.40
CA VAL A 61 -1.79 -8.45 4.12
C VAL A 61 -3.30 -8.47 4.32
N ALA A 62 -3.81 -9.27 5.25
CA ALA A 62 -5.24 -9.33 5.53
C ALA A 62 -5.73 -8.02 6.16
N GLY A 63 -4.99 -7.51 7.16
CA GLY A 63 -5.32 -6.27 7.84
C GLY A 63 -5.38 -5.07 6.87
N SER A 64 -4.37 -4.93 5.99
CA SER A 64 -4.40 -3.88 4.97
C SER A 64 -5.57 -4.07 4.00
N THR A 65 -5.86 -5.30 3.58
CA THR A 65 -6.99 -5.58 2.67
C THR A 65 -8.33 -5.21 3.31
N PHE A 66 -8.57 -5.56 4.57
CA PHE A 66 -9.81 -5.22 5.27
C PHE A 66 -9.97 -3.71 5.46
N LEU A 67 -8.92 -3.01 5.87
CA LEU A 67 -8.95 -1.55 6.04
C LEU A 67 -9.25 -0.82 4.73
N LEU A 68 -8.83 -1.37 3.60
CA LEU A 68 -9.01 -0.78 2.27
C LEU A 68 -10.33 -1.17 1.59
N MET A 69 -11.07 -2.15 2.13
CA MET A 69 -12.30 -2.67 1.51
C MET A 69 -13.48 -1.70 1.61
N GLU A 70 -13.53 -0.90 2.69
CA GLU A 70 -14.58 0.09 2.91
C GLU A 70 -14.35 1.40 2.13
N TYR A 71 -13.17 1.55 1.51
CA TYR A 71 -12.81 2.77 0.81
C TYR A 71 -13.44 2.81 -0.60
N ASP A 72 -14.06 3.93 -0.95
CA ASP A 72 -14.57 4.16 -2.31
C ASP A 72 -13.44 4.61 -3.24
N TRP A 73 -12.90 3.65 -3.98
CA TRP A 73 -11.82 3.87 -4.95
C TRP A 73 -12.26 4.60 -6.21
N THR A 74 -13.56 4.72 -6.44
CA THR A 74 -14.14 5.43 -7.58
C THR A 74 -14.34 6.91 -7.29
N TYR A 75 -14.15 7.33 -6.04
CA TYR A 75 -14.26 8.73 -5.66
C TYR A 75 -13.31 9.61 -6.49
N PRO A 76 -13.82 10.63 -7.20
CA PRO A 76 -13.00 11.49 -8.04
C PRO A 76 -12.30 12.56 -7.20
N ILE A 77 -10.98 12.70 -7.38
CA ILE A 77 -10.25 13.88 -6.92
C ILE A 77 -10.30 14.94 -8.03
N SER A 78 -10.89 16.09 -7.70
CA SER A 78 -10.86 17.28 -8.55
C SER A 78 -9.55 18.02 -8.33
N LEU A 79 -8.75 18.17 -9.41
CA LEU A 79 -7.46 18.84 -9.38
C LEU A 79 -7.59 20.33 -9.02
N ASP A 80 -8.64 21.01 -9.51
CA ASP A 80 -8.90 22.42 -9.21
C ASP A 80 -9.07 22.68 -7.71
N LYS A 81 -9.89 21.88 -7.02
CA LYS A 81 -10.09 22.00 -5.56
C LYS A 81 -8.83 21.71 -4.77
N THR A 82 -7.97 20.81 -5.26
CA THR A 82 -6.73 20.43 -4.59
C THR A 82 -5.68 21.54 -4.68
N VAL A 83 -5.58 22.20 -5.84
CA VAL A 83 -4.66 23.34 -6.05
C VAL A 83 -5.11 24.57 -5.25
N ASN A 84 -6.42 24.86 -5.24
CA ASN A 84 -6.97 25.98 -4.46
C ASN A 84 -6.77 25.78 -2.96
N TYR A 85 -7.00 24.56 -2.44
CA TYR A 85 -6.71 24.21 -1.04
C TYR A 85 -5.23 24.39 -0.68
N TYR A 86 -4.31 23.96 -1.55
CA TYR A 86 -2.87 24.13 -1.34
C TYR A 86 -2.47 25.61 -1.25
N ASN A 87 -3.02 26.46 -2.11
CA ASN A 87 -2.70 27.90 -2.13
C ASN A 87 -3.26 28.64 -0.90
N GLU A 88 -4.46 28.28 -0.44
CA GLU A 88 -5.10 28.96 0.70
C GLU A 88 -4.50 28.55 2.06
N ASP A 89 -4.14 27.27 2.25
CA ASP A 89 -3.70 26.77 3.57
C ASP A 89 -2.16 26.70 3.75
N LEU A 90 -1.38 26.48 2.68
CA LEU A 90 0.08 26.32 2.80
C LEU A 90 0.89 27.57 2.44
N PHE A 91 0.36 28.43 1.58
CA PHE A 91 0.99 29.69 1.19
C PHE A 91 -0.03 30.84 1.08
N PRO A 92 -0.74 31.16 2.18
CA PRO A 92 -1.67 32.27 2.16
C PRO A 92 -0.89 33.56 1.83
N SER A 93 -1.21 34.19 0.69
CA SER A 93 -0.65 35.46 0.18
C SER A 93 0.53 35.42 -0.81
N LEU A 94 0.80 34.30 -1.49
CA LEU A 94 1.59 34.30 -2.74
C LEU A 94 0.70 34.15 -3.97
#